data_AF-X8JJE4-F1
#
_entry.id   AF-X8JJE4-F1
#
_cell.length_a   1.000
_cell.length_b   1.000
_cell.length_c   1.000
_cell.angle_alpha   90.00
_cell.angle_beta   90.00
_cell.angle_gamma   90.00
#
_symmetry.space_group_name_H-M   'P 1'
#
loop_
_entity.id
_entity.type
_entity.pdbx_description
1 polymer ?
#
loop_
_entity_poly.entity_id
_entity_poly.type
_entity_poly.pdbx_seq_one_letter_code
_entity_poly.pdbx_strand_id
1 'polypeptide(L)'
;MHTTRHSTSGRKHGETAPTPPLGIDSAETEASAASTRKSITSAAALASDSDAFVTWARMVKLVLTIQADIPVGARFDLIRNLKKRSNMFPAWLKNPLSDQFRYIPPGHIYWRDRLCTLIQPGKGPYSDDGRDDPCFPNAVCNVFQICQHQRMVQEEGLHSETDVRYLLDTLLACICEDGTDRSTHYFTERTLRLPDCTTDKAKVTTTMVDGAMAIRIADLEPYLSNSGLQQAVSTIVGASTQVLRVLHCPAEFKSVLSGENQMKMAMASALHQKKALGMLGQFVFGIFQHDRDFVQVNAGCWISKKASLLFIV
;
A
#
# COMPACT_ATOMS: atom_id res chain seq x y z
N MET A 1 43.73 24.16 -22.09
CA MET A 1 44.65 25.32 -21.95
C MET A 1 44.12 26.20 -20.83
N HIS A 2 45.02 26.73 -19.98
CA HIS A 2 44.79 27.51 -18.75
C HIS A 2 44.24 26.74 -17.53
N THR A 3 44.74 26.89 -16.30
CA THR A 3 46.05 27.27 -15.73
C THR A 3 46.02 26.81 -14.26
N THR A 4 47.14 26.29 -13.78
CA THR A 4 47.42 25.91 -12.38
C THR A 4 47.57 27.14 -11.48
N ARG A 5 47.11 27.08 -10.22
CA ARG A 5 47.70 27.85 -9.10
C ARG A 5 47.61 27.08 -7.78
N HIS A 6 48.76 26.53 -7.39
CA HIS A 6 49.12 26.31 -5.99
C HIS A 6 49.45 27.66 -5.34
N SER A 7 49.16 27.82 -4.05
CA SER A 7 50.16 28.35 -3.11
C SER A 7 49.84 28.01 -1.66
N THR A 8 50.93 27.83 -0.92
CA THR A 8 51.13 27.18 0.38
C THR A 8 51.23 28.20 1.53
N SER A 9 51.43 27.65 2.75
CA SER A 9 52.04 28.27 3.93
C SER A 9 51.06 28.94 4.90
N GLY A 10 51.18 28.81 6.23
CA GLY A 10 52.24 28.23 7.03
C GLY A 10 51.85 28.16 8.51
N ARG A 11 52.54 27.27 9.21
CA ARG A 11 52.39 26.86 10.60
C ARG A 11 53.20 27.80 11.52
N LYS A 12 52.67 28.21 12.69
CA LYS A 12 53.48 28.53 13.87
C LYS A 12 52.77 28.13 15.17
N HIS A 13 53.52 27.40 15.99
CA HIS A 13 53.28 27.04 17.38
C HIS A 13 53.44 28.25 18.31
N GLY A 14 52.80 28.20 19.49
CA GLY A 14 53.21 28.98 20.65
C GLY A 14 52.20 29.01 21.79
N GLU A 15 52.61 28.40 22.91
CA GLU A 15 52.31 28.77 24.30
C GLU A 15 51.13 28.14 25.09
N THR A 16 51.61 27.30 26.00
CA THR A 16 51.18 26.75 27.30
C THR A 16 50.25 27.57 28.19
N ALA A 17 49.44 26.79 28.92
CA ALA A 17 48.41 27.14 29.90
C ALA A 17 48.93 27.70 31.24
N PRO A 18 48.00 28.21 32.06
CA PRO A 18 48.02 28.02 33.51
C PRO A 18 46.78 27.25 34.01
N THR A 19 47.02 26.27 34.87
CA THR A 19 46.04 25.48 35.63
C THR A 19 45.42 26.30 36.77
N PRO A 20 44.12 26.12 37.07
CA PRO A 20 43.55 26.33 38.41
C PRO A 20 42.89 25.03 38.96
N PRO A 21 42.58 24.98 40.28
CA PRO A 21 42.91 23.85 41.14
C PRO A 21 41.84 22.76 41.29
N LEU A 22 42.32 21.60 41.71
CA LEU A 22 41.56 20.49 42.30
C LEU A 22 40.81 20.96 43.55
N GLY A 23 39.48 20.99 43.45
CA GLY A 23 38.55 20.98 44.58
C GLY A 23 37.61 19.79 44.41
N ILE A 24 37.81 18.78 45.24
CA ILE A 24 36.92 17.64 45.40
C ILE A 24 35.74 18.13 46.25
N ASP A 25 34.54 18.11 45.69
CA ASP A 25 33.33 17.96 46.48
C ASP A 25 32.35 17.08 45.73
N SER A 26 32.12 15.92 46.32
CA SER A 26 31.15 14.92 45.93
C SER A 26 29.74 15.49 46.11
N ALA A 27 29.11 15.84 45.00
CA ALA A 27 27.66 15.86 44.91
C ALA A 27 27.27 14.94 43.76
N GLU A 28 26.93 13.69 44.13
CA GLU A 28 26.14 12.79 43.31
C GLU A 28 24.83 13.50 42.96
N THR A 29 24.87 14.29 41.89
CA THR A 29 23.67 14.69 41.19
C THR A 29 23.38 13.49 40.31
N GLU A 30 22.50 12.61 40.78
CA GLU A 30 21.74 11.71 39.92
C GLU A 30 21.02 12.57 38.88
N ALA A 31 21.75 12.93 37.83
CA ALA A 31 21.17 13.28 36.56
C ALA A 31 20.43 12.01 36.13
N SER A 32 19.16 11.94 36.51
CA SER A 32 18.18 11.07 35.89
C SER A 32 18.40 11.24 34.40
N ALA A 33 19.07 10.26 33.79
CA ALA A 33 19.23 10.15 32.38
C ALA A 33 17.83 9.92 31.84
N ALA A 34 17.06 11.00 31.70
CA ALA A 34 15.82 11.05 30.98
C ALA A 34 16.19 10.68 29.56
N SER A 35 16.17 9.37 29.30
CA SER A 35 16.32 8.78 27.98
C SER A 35 15.31 9.51 27.10
N THR A 36 15.81 10.46 26.32
CA THR A 36 15.03 11.22 25.37
C THR A 36 14.72 10.24 24.25
N ARG A 37 13.78 9.33 24.50
CA ARG A 37 13.31 8.36 23.49
C ARG A 37 12.80 9.20 22.34
N LYS A 38 13.55 9.19 21.24
CA LYS A 38 13.18 9.86 20.00
C LYS A 38 11.84 9.30 19.56
N SER A 39 10.84 10.17 19.47
CA SER A 39 9.50 9.81 18.99
C SER A 39 9.58 9.46 17.50
N ILE A 40 8.89 8.40 17.09
CA ILE A 40 8.80 7.97 15.69
C ILE A 40 7.97 9.00 14.91
N THR A 41 8.55 9.60 13.86
CA THR A 41 7.90 10.64 13.07
C THR A 41 7.56 10.22 11.64
N SER A 42 8.03 9.05 11.17
CA SER A 42 7.75 8.54 9.82
C SER A 42 6.89 7.28 9.85
N ALA A 43 6.03 7.13 8.84
CA ALA A 43 5.17 5.94 8.69
C ALA A 43 5.98 4.66 8.48
N ALA A 44 7.07 4.72 7.71
CA ALA A 44 7.94 3.57 7.50
C ALA A 44 8.54 3.06 8.82
N ALA A 45 9.07 3.97 9.66
CA ALA A 45 9.63 3.60 10.96
C ALA A 45 8.54 3.06 11.90
N LEU A 46 7.33 3.64 11.89
CA LEU A 46 6.21 3.12 12.66
C LEU A 46 5.77 1.73 12.18
N ALA A 47 5.73 1.49 10.87
CA ALA A 47 5.36 0.21 10.29
C ALA A 47 6.38 -0.91 10.59
N SER A 48 7.66 -0.56 10.77
CA SER A 48 8.72 -1.50 11.12
C SER A 48 8.85 -1.78 12.62
N ASP A 49 8.37 -0.88 13.49
CA ASP A 49 8.39 -1.07 14.95
C ASP A 49 7.09 -1.76 15.42
N SER A 50 7.16 -3.06 15.69
CA SER A 50 5.99 -3.89 16.06
C SER A 50 5.21 -3.33 17.26
N ASP A 51 5.90 -2.90 18.32
CA ASP A 51 5.26 -2.44 19.56
C ASP A 51 4.59 -1.07 19.38
N ALA A 52 5.28 -0.15 18.71
CA ALA A 52 4.73 1.16 18.39
C ALA A 52 3.55 1.02 17.43
N PHE A 53 3.66 0.15 16.42
CA PHE A 53 2.60 -0.13 15.47
C PHE A 53 1.36 -0.71 16.14
N VAL A 54 1.51 -1.71 17.01
CA VAL A 54 0.40 -2.32 17.76
C VAL A 54 -0.31 -1.28 18.63
N THR A 55 0.46 -0.40 19.26
CA THR A 55 -0.07 0.69 20.08
C THR A 55 -0.89 1.66 19.24
N TRP A 56 -0.34 2.11 18.12
CA TRP A 56 -1.02 2.98 17.16
C TRP A 56 -2.30 2.34 16.59
N ALA A 57 -2.23 1.09 16.15
CA ALA A 57 -3.36 0.33 15.58
C ALA A 57 -4.52 0.22 16.57
N ARG A 58 -4.22 -0.02 17.85
CA ARG A 58 -5.23 -0.06 18.93
C ARG A 58 -5.95 1.27 19.08
N MET A 59 -5.24 2.40 19.01
CA MET A 59 -5.83 3.74 19.12
C MET A 59 -6.76 4.06 17.96
N VAL A 60 -6.34 3.74 16.74
CA VAL A 60 -7.18 3.92 15.54
C VAL A 60 -8.27 2.84 15.40
N LYS A 61 -8.33 1.89 16.34
CA LYS A 61 -9.27 0.76 16.43
C LYS A 61 -9.16 -0.23 15.26
N LEU A 62 -7.96 -0.36 14.71
CA LEU A 62 -7.64 -1.33 13.66
C LEU A 62 -7.34 -2.70 14.26
N VAL A 63 -8.02 -3.73 13.76
CA VAL A 63 -7.70 -5.13 14.06
C VAL A 63 -6.53 -5.55 13.19
N LEU A 64 -5.43 -5.96 13.83
CA LEU A 64 -4.19 -6.31 13.16
C LEU A 64 -4.24 -7.66 12.44
N THR A 65 -5.02 -8.60 12.96
CA THR A 65 -5.19 -9.92 12.37
C THR A 65 -6.08 -9.81 11.13
N ILE A 66 -5.54 -10.18 9.97
CA ILE A 66 -6.31 -10.36 8.75
C ILE A 66 -7.08 -11.67 8.90
N GLN A 67 -8.42 -11.60 8.87
CA GLN A 67 -9.27 -12.75 9.09
C GLN A 67 -9.43 -13.54 7.79
N ALA A 68 -9.06 -14.82 7.80
CA ALA A 68 -9.33 -15.72 6.68
C ALA A 68 -10.83 -16.03 6.54
N ASP A 69 -11.53 -16.16 7.66
CA ASP A 69 -12.95 -16.48 7.70
C ASP A 69 -13.80 -15.20 7.64
N ILE A 70 -14.52 -15.02 6.53
CA ILE A 70 -15.40 -13.87 6.33
C ILE A 70 -16.70 -14.08 7.14
N PRO A 71 -17.07 -13.16 8.07
CA PRO A 71 -18.22 -13.35 8.95
C PRO A 71 -19.55 -13.54 8.20
N VAL A 72 -20.44 -14.40 8.69
CA VAL A 72 -21.76 -14.68 8.09
C VAL A 72 -22.67 -13.44 8.08
N GLY A 73 -23.50 -13.30 7.05
CA GLY A 73 -24.53 -12.25 6.93
C GLY A 73 -24.54 -11.53 5.59
N ALA A 74 -25.69 -10.96 5.23
CA ALA A 74 -25.97 -10.38 3.91
C ALA A 74 -24.94 -9.36 3.44
N ARG A 75 -24.47 -8.49 4.34
CA ARG A 75 -23.45 -7.47 4.02
C ARG A 75 -22.10 -8.04 3.59
N PHE A 76 -21.80 -9.28 3.97
CA PHE A 76 -20.55 -9.96 3.66
C PHE A 76 -20.67 -10.95 2.50
N ASP A 77 -21.89 -11.18 1.98
CA ASP A 77 -22.11 -12.09 0.86
C ASP A 77 -21.32 -11.65 -0.37
N LEU A 78 -21.25 -10.34 -0.63
CA LEU A 78 -20.47 -9.80 -1.75
C LEU A 78 -18.98 -10.16 -1.64
N ILE A 79 -18.40 -10.02 -0.45
CA ILE A 79 -16.99 -10.31 -0.21
C ILE A 79 -16.72 -11.83 -0.22
N ARG A 80 -17.61 -12.65 0.34
CA ARG A 80 -17.55 -14.11 0.22
C ARG A 80 -17.63 -14.55 -1.23
N ASN A 81 -18.56 -14.00 -1.98
CA ASN A 81 -18.73 -14.30 -3.40
C ASN A 81 -17.50 -13.87 -4.20
N LEU A 82 -16.92 -12.70 -3.89
CA LEU A 82 -15.68 -12.24 -4.52
C LEU A 82 -14.52 -13.21 -4.23
N LYS A 83 -14.31 -13.61 -2.97
CA LYS A 83 -13.29 -14.58 -2.56
C LYS A 83 -13.50 -15.96 -3.19
N LYS A 84 -14.75 -16.40 -3.31
CA LYS A 84 -15.07 -17.66 -4.01
C LYS A 84 -14.71 -17.54 -5.49
N ARG A 85 -15.10 -16.43 -6.13
CA ARG A 85 -14.87 -16.17 -7.55
C ARG A 85 -13.42 -15.92 -7.94
N SER A 86 -12.58 -15.42 -7.02
CA SER A 86 -11.14 -15.24 -7.30
C SER A 86 -10.40 -16.56 -7.52
N ASN A 87 -11.00 -17.70 -7.14
CA ASN A 87 -10.48 -19.04 -7.38
C ASN A 87 -11.17 -19.76 -8.55
N MET A 88 -12.01 -19.06 -9.32
CA MET A 88 -12.75 -19.62 -10.45
C MET A 88 -12.11 -19.08 -11.75
N PHE A 89 -11.58 -19.98 -12.57
CA PHE A 89 -10.99 -19.65 -13.86
C PHE A 89 -11.83 -20.24 -14.99
N PRO A 90 -11.95 -19.56 -16.13
CA PRO A 90 -12.63 -20.14 -17.27
C PRO A 90 -11.84 -21.34 -17.81
N ALA A 91 -12.54 -22.39 -18.23
CA ALA A 91 -11.94 -23.67 -18.64
C ALA A 91 -10.89 -23.50 -19.76
N TRP A 92 -11.08 -22.51 -20.62
CA TRP A 92 -10.16 -22.23 -21.72
C TRP A 92 -8.74 -21.88 -21.23
N LEU A 93 -8.59 -21.29 -20.04
CA LEU A 93 -7.30 -20.91 -19.49
C LEU A 93 -6.43 -22.13 -19.16
N LYS A 94 -7.04 -23.30 -18.98
CA LYS A 94 -6.35 -24.57 -18.70
C LYS A 94 -5.84 -25.25 -19.97
N ASN A 95 -6.34 -24.84 -21.13
CA ASN A 95 -5.96 -25.40 -22.42
C ASN A 95 -4.99 -24.44 -23.13
N PRO A 96 -3.68 -24.74 -23.21
CA PRO A 96 -2.72 -23.90 -23.91
C PRO A 96 -3.00 -23.76 -25.41
N LEU A 97 -3.83 -24.64 -25.98
CA LEU A 97 -4.29 -24.63 -27.37
C LEU A 97 -5.63 -23.90 -27.56
N SER A 98 -6.16 -23.23 -26.53
CA SER A 98 -7.39 -22.45 -26.66
C SER A 98 -7.25 -21.34 -27.72
N ASP A 99 -8.31 -21.13 -28.50
CA ASP A 99 -8.40 -19.99 -29.44
C ASP A 99 -8.25 -18.63 -28.75
N GLN A 100 -8.56 -18.54 -27.45
CA GLN A 100 -8.36 -17.33 -26.65
C GLN A 100 -6.87 -16.94 -26.52
N PHE A 101 -5.97 -17.89 -26.75
CA PHE A 101 -4.52 -17.67 -26.77
C PHE A 101 -3.94 -17.44 -28.16
N ARG A 102 -4.77 -17.44 -29.22
CA ARG A 102 -4.31 -17.41 -30.62
C ARG A 102 -3.43 -16.19 -30.95
N TYR A 103 -3.64 -15.06 -30.29
CA TYR A 103 -2.93 -13.81 -30.55
C TYR A 103 -1.86 -13.47 -29.51
N ILE A 104 -1.45 -14.44 -28.70
CA ILE A 104 -0.37 -14.23 -27.72
C ILE A 104 0.97 -14.07 -28.44
N PRO A 105 1.75 -13.01 -28.15
CA PRO A 105 3.10 -12.85 -28.68
C PRO A 105 4.03 -14.02 -28.31
N PRO A 106 4.98 -14.42 -29.17
CA PRO A 106 5.88 -15.55 -28.88
C PRO A 106 6.61 -15.45 -27.53
N GLY A 107 7.00 -14.24 -27.11
CA GLY A 107 7.66 -14.00 -25.82
C GLY A 107 6.80 -14.33 -24.59
N HIS A 108 5.48 -14.45 -24.74
CA HIS A 108 4.55 -14.73 -23.65
C HIS A 108 4.14 -16.21 -23.57
N ILE A 109 4.57 -17.06 -24.51
CA ILE A 109 4.24 -18.49 -24.55
C ILE A 109 4.65 -19.21 -23.26
N TYR A 110 5.85 -18.89 -22.73
CA TYR A 110 6.33 -19.45 -21.47
C TYR A 110 5.35 -19.19 -20.30
N TRP A 111 4.82 -17.97 -20.20
CA TRP A 111 3.89 -17.58 -19.14
C TRP A 111 2.52 -18.22 -19.30
N ARG A 112 2.04 -18.35 -20.54
CA ARG A 112 0.84 -19.15 -20.85
C ARG A 112 0.99 -20.57 -20.33
N ASP A 113 2.05 -21.28 -20.74
CA ASP A 113 2.24 -22.69 -20.39
C ASP A 113 2.42 -22.87 -18.88
N ARG A 114 3.12 -21.94 -18.23
CA ARG A 114 3.26 -21.90 -16.77
C ARG A 114 1.91 -21.70 -16.09
N LEU A 115 1.11 -20.73 -16.52
CA LEU A 115 -0.23 -20.48 -15.98
C LEU A 115 -1.12 -21.72 -16.16
N CYS A 116 -1.24 -22.25 -17.40
CA CYS A 116 -2.03 -23.44 -17.70
C CYS A 116 -1.64 -24.62 -16.81
N THR A 117 -0.34 -24.77 -16.51
CA THR A 117 0.18 -25.84 -15.64
C THR A 117 -0.19 -25.63 -14.17
N LEU A 118 -0.17 -24.39 -13.69
CA LEU A 118 -0.47 -24.06 -12.28
C LEU A 118 -1.94 -24.22 -11.94
N ILE A 119 -2.84 -24.00 -12.90
CA ILE A 119 -4.30 -24.06 -12.67
C ILE A 119 -4.95 -25.39 -13.06
N GLN A 120 -4.16 -26.42 -13.37
CA GLN A 120 -4.70 -27.75 -13.68
C GLN A 120 -5.49 -28.33 -12.49
N PRO A 121 -6.51 -29.18 -12.74
CA PRO A 121 -7.23 -29.87 -11.68
C PRO A 121 -6.27 -30.60 -10.72
N GLY A 122 -6.48 -30.44 -9.41
CA GLY A 122 -5.63 -31.03 -8.37
C GLY A 122 -4.36 -30.25 -8.04
N LYS A 123 -4.05 -29.18 -8.77
CA LYS A 123 -2.96 -28.24 -8.45
C LYS A 123 -3.55 -26.94 -7.89
N GLY A 124 -3.89 -26.95 -6.60
CA GLY A 124 -4.37 -25.77 -5.88
C GLY A 124 -5.90 -25.64 -5.78
N PRO A 125 -6.39 -24.49 -5.27
CA PRO A 125 -7.81 -24.29 -4.92
C PRO A 125 -8.70 -23.91 -6.11
N TYR A 126 -8.24 -24.11 -7.35
CA TYR A 126 -8.86 -23.54 -8.55
C TYR A 126 -10.00 -24.39 -9.11
N SER A 127 -11.08 -23.75 -9.57
CA SER A 127 -12.28 -24.41 -10.11
C SER A 127 -12.64 -23.92 -11.52
N ASP A 128 -13.36 -24.77 -12.27
CA ASP A 128 -13.73 -24.57 -13.69
C ASP A 128 -15.01 -23.76 -13.91
N ASP A 129 -15.67 -23.33 -12.84
CA ASP A 129 -16.96 -22.63 -12.90
C ASP A 129 -16.82 -21.13 -13.26
N GLY A 130 -15.65 -20.71 -13.76
CA GLY A 130 -15.42 -19.35 -14.21
C GLY A 130 -16.33 -19.01 -15.38
N ARG A 131 -17.05 -17.89 -15.29
CA ARG A 131 -17.77 -17.35 -16.45
C ARG A 131 -16.76 -16.92 -17.51
N ASP A 132 -17.07 -17.19 -18.77
CA ASP A 132 -16.38 -16.59 -19.90
C ASP A 132 -16.66 -15.09 -19.91
N ASP A 133 -15.78 -14.34 -19.28
CA ASP A 133 -15.74 -12.89 -19.38
C ASP A 133 -14.99 -12.52 -20.67
N PRO A 134 -15.64 -11.81 -21.62
CA PRO A 134 -15.03 -11.47 -22.90
C PRO A 134 -13.81 -10.55 -22.78
N CYS A 135 -13.64 -9.85 -21.66
CA CYS A 135 -12.46 -9.02 -21.38
C CYS A 135 -11.31 -9.83 -20.78
N PHE A 136 -11.56 -11.05 -20.30
CA PHE A 136 -10.57 -11.88 -19.61
C PHE A 136 -9.34 -12.24 -20.47
N PRO A 137 -9.47 -12.59 -21.76
CA PRO A 137 -8.31 -12.83 -22.62
C PRO A 137 -7.34 -11.64 -22.71
N ASN A 138 -7.88 -10.41 -22.80
CA ASN A 138 -7.08 -9.20 -22.83
C ASN A 138 -6.37 -8.96 -21.49
N ALA A 139 -7.09 -9.16 -20.37
CA ALA A 139 -6.51 -9.04 -19.04
C ALA A 139 -5.36 -10.04 -18.83
N VAL A 140 -5.52 -11.29 -19.30
CA VAL A 140 -4.48 -12.33 -19.23
C VAL A 140 -3.24 -11.94 -20.04
N CYS A 141 -3.40 -11.33 -21.22
CA CYS A 141 -2.28 -10.83 -22.01
C CYS A 141 -1.48 -9.73 -21.27
N ASN A 142 -2.18 -8.81 -20.59
CA ASN A 142 -1.54 -7.79 -19.75
C ASN A 142 -0.76 -8.42 -18.59
N VAL A 143 -1.31 -9.46 -17.96
CA VAL A 143 -0.62 -10.22 -16.91
C VAL A 143 0.66 -10.86 -17.45
N PHE A 144 0.64 -11.47 -18.64
CA PHE A 144 1.85 -12.04 -19.23
C PHE A 144 2.91 -11.00 -19.55
N GLN A 145 2.51 -9.82 -20.00
CA GLN A 145 3.43 -8.70 -20.21
C GLN A 145 4.08 -8.26 -18.90
N ILE A 146 3.33 -8.19 -17.80
CA ILE A 146 3.86 -7.89 -16.46
C ILE A 146 4.90 -8.92 -16.04
N CYS A 147 4.57 -10.21 -16.14
CA CYS A 147 5.48 -11.28 -15.78
C CYS A 147 6.76 -11.27 -16.64
N GLN A 148 6.62 -11.02 -17.95
CA GLN A 148 7.76 -10.96 -18.86
C GLN A 148 8.69 -9.79 -18.54
N HIS A 149 8.14 -8.61 -18.27
CA HIS A 149 8.93 -7.44 -17.87
C HIS A 149 9.60 -7.62 -16.53
N GLN A 150 8.90 -8.15 -15.53
CA GLN A 150 9.50 -8.44 -14.22
C GLN A 150 10.71 -9.36 -14.36
N ARG A 151 10.61 -10.38 -15.22
CA ARG A 151 11.74 -11.26 -15.53
C ARG A 151 12.89 -10.50 -16.22
N MET A 152 12.62 -9.65 -17.21
CA MET A 152 13.66 -8.87 -17.89
C MET A 152 14.36 -7.90 -16.93
N VAL A 153 13.60 -7.19 -16.09
CA VAL A 153 14.12 -6.29 -15.05
C VAL A 153 15.05 -7.03 -14.09
N GLN A 154 14.69 -8.27 -13.69
CA GLN A 154 15.55 -9.13 -12.87
C GLN A 154 16.82 -9.56 -13.60
N GLU A 155 16.72 -9.95 -14.88
CA GLU A 155 17.85 -10.38 -15.71
C GLU A 155 18.83 -9.23 -16.01
N GLU A 156 18.34 -8.00 -16.18
CA GLU A 156 19.14 -6.79 -16.42
C GLU A 156 19.73 -6.18 -15.14
N GLY A 157 19.38 -6.72 -13.96
CA GLY A 157 19.83 -6.16 -12.68
C GLY A 157 19.26 -4.76 -12.39
N LEU A 158 18.16 -4.39 -13.07
CA LEU A 158 17.43 -3.17 -12.78
C LEU A 158 16.67 -3.39 -11.48
N HIS A 159 16.99 -2.59 -10.47
CA HIS A 159 16.49 -2.77 -9.10
C HIS A 159 15.71 -1.56 -8.58
N SER A 160 15.35 -0.60 -9.45
CA SER A 160 14.53 0.52 -9.01
C SER A 160 13.10 0.02 -8.77
N GLU A 161 12.53 0.42 -7.63
CA GLU A 161 11.15 0.10 -7.25
C GLU A 161 10.15 0.59 -8.31
N THR A 162 10.44 1.75 -8.91
CA THR A 162 9.63 2.36 -9.98
C THR A 162 9.58 1.50 -11.24
N ASP A 163 10.71 0.93 -11.67
CA ASP A 163 10.76 0.11 -12.90
C ASP A 163 10.02 -1.23 -12.73
N VAL A 164 10.08 -1.82 -11.53
CA VAL A 164 9.33 -3.03 -11.19
C VAL A 164 7.83 -2.74 -11.14
N ARG A 165 7.46 -1.58 -10.62
CA ARG A 165 6.07 -1.21 -10.34
C ARG A 165 5.32 -0.62 -11.54
N TYR A 166 6.02 -0.05 -12.52
CA TYR A 166 5.42 0.65 -13.67
C TYR A 166 4.26 -0.12 -14.33
N LEU A 167 4.43 -1.43 -14.55
CA LEU A 167 3.37 -2.22 -15.19
C LEU A 167 2.22 -2.59 -14.26
N LEU A 168 2.47 -2.72 -12.95
CA LEU A 168 1.41 -2.90 -11.96
C LEU A 168 0.57 -1.63 -11.87
N ASP A 169 1.22 -0.47 -11.80
CA ASP A 169 0.55 0.83 -11.83
C ASP A 169 -0.27 1.01 -13.12
N THR A 170 0.29 0.61 -14.27
CA THR A 170 -0.40 0.65 -15.56
C THR A 170 -1.63 -0.26 -15.56
N LEU A 171 -1.52 -1.49 -15.05
CA LEU A 171 -2.66 -2.41 -14.95
C LEU A 171 -3.78 -1.83 -14.07
N LEU A 172 -3.41 -1.30 -12.90
CA LEU A 172 -4.39 -0.69 -11.98
C LEU A 172 -5.03 0.57 -12.56
N ALA A 173 -4.29 1.36 -13.34
CA ALA A 173 -4.83 2.48 -14.10
C ALA A 173 -5.83 2.01 -15.16
N CYS A 174 -5.49 1.01 -15.97
CA CYS A 174 -6.39 0.44 -16.98
C CYS A 174 -7.70 -0.08 -16.36
N ILE A 175 -7.64 -0.76 -15.21
CA ILE A 175 -8.83 -1.23 -14.49
C ILE A 175 -9.76 -0.06 -14.11
N CYS A 176 -9.20 1.11 -13.80
CA CYS A 176 -10.00 2.30 -13.47
C CYS A 176 -10.60 2.98 -14.71
N GLU A 177 -10.00 2.81 -15.88
CA GLU A 177 -10.40 3.47 -17.14
C GLU A 177 -11.42 2.66 -17.95
N ASP A 178 -11.42 1.33 -17.83
CA ASP A 178 -12.26 0.40 -18.61
C ASP A 178 -13.74 0.37 -18.13
N GLY A 179 -14.07 1.14 -17.09
CA GLY A 179 -15.44 1.27 -16.58
C GLY A 179 -16.31 2.24 -17.39
N THR A 180 -17.56 1.84 -17.67
CA THR A 180 -18.59 2.73 -18.24
C THR A 180 -18.92 3.92 -17.34
N ASP A 181 -18.61 3.81 -16.05
CA ASP A 181 -18.73 4.86 -15.05
C ASP A 181 -17.32 5.31 -14.63
N ARG A 182 -16.79 6.34 -15.29
CA ARG A 182 -15.41 6.88 -15.14
C ARG A 182 -15.15 7.57 -13.79
N SER A 183 -15.84 7.14 -12.74
CA SER A 183 -15.76 7.74 -11.41
C SER A 183 -14.53 7.27 -10.65
N THR A 184 -13.94 6.12 -10.97
CA THR A 184 -12.75 5.59 -10.29
C THR A 184 -11.48 6.11 -10.95
N HIS A 185 -10.51 6.55 -10.14
CA HIS A 185 -9.22 7.06 -10.62
C HIS A 185 -8.09 6.38 -9.86
N TYR A 186 -7.07 6.01 -10.60
CA TYR A 186 -5.82 5.52 -10.05
C TYR A 186 -4.82 6.67 -9.88
N PHE A 187 -4.09 6.65 -8.78
CA PHE A 187 -3.03 7.60 -8.46
C PHE A 187 -1.78 6.84 -8.04
N THR A 188 -0.63 7.25 -8.54
CA THR A 188 0.67 6.82 -8.05
C THR A 188 1.19 7.79 -6.99
N GLU A 189 1.96 7.27 -6.03
CA GLU A 189 2.76 8.02 -5.05
C GLU A 189 1.97 9.12 -4.32
N ARG A 190 1.00 8.70 -3.50
CA ARG A 190 0.16 9.63 -2.75
C ARG A 190 0.43 9.59 -1.26
N THR A 191 0.54 10.77 -0.68
CA THR A 191 0.53 10.94 0.76
C THR A 191 -0.91 10.92 1.25
N LEU A 192 -1.22 9.96 2.12
CA LEU A 192 -2.49 9.84 2.82
C LEU A 192 -2.35 10.38 4.25
N ARG A 193 -3.36 11.11 4.71
CA ARG A 193 -3.52 11.56 6.08
C ARG A 193 -3.99 10.39 6.94
N LEU A 194 -3.28 10.11 8.02
CA LEU A 194 -3.67 9.10 8.99
C LEU A 194 -4.66 9.70 10.00
N PRO A 195 -5.46 8.86 10.67
CA PRO A 195 -6.28 9.32 11.79
C PRO A 195 -5.39 9.97 12.86
N ASP A 196 -5.87 11.08 13.44
CA ASP A 196 -5.11 11.83 14.43
C ASP A 196 -4.96 11.01 15.72
N CYS A 197 -3.80 10.37 15.87
CA CYS A 197 -3.46 9.48 16.97
C CYS A 197 -1.97 9.65 17.28
N THR A 198 -1.64 10.70 18.03
CA THR A 198 -0.29 10.91 18.55
C THR A 198 -0.11 10.16 19.87
N THR A 199 1.04 9.49 20.01
CA THR A 199 1.51 8.90 21.27
C THR A 199 2.85 9.51 21.63
N ASP A 200 3.30 9.30 22.87
CA ASP A 200 4.66 9.66 23.27
C ASP A 200 5.72 8.95 22.40
N LYS A 201 5.41 7.74 21.94
CA LYS A 201 6.30 6.90 21.11
C LYS A 201 6.24 7.23 19.62
N ALA A 202 5.12 7.70 19.10
CA ALA A 202 4.92 7.93 17.66
C ALA A 202 4.01 9.13 17.38
N LYS A 203 4.50 10.04 16.53
CA LYS A 203 3.84 11.24 16.03
C LYS A 203 3.78 11.18 14.50
N VAL A 204 3.05 10.21 13.98
CA VAL A 204 2.92 9.98 12.53
C VAL A 204 1.53 10.41 12.08
N THR A 205 1.46 11.44 11.23
CA THR A 205 0.20 12.03 10.75
C THR A 205 -0.11 11.66 9.30
N THR A 206 0.85 11.08 8.59
CA THR A 206 0.71 10.73 7.17
C THR A 206 1.42 9.42 6.86
N THR A 207 0.99 8.74 5.81
CA THR A 207 1.69 7.62 5.17
C THR A 207 1.77 7.87 3.67
N MET A 208 2.82 7.38 3.02
CA MET A 208 2.92 7.39 1.56
C MET A 208 2.51 6.02 1.05
N VAL A 209 1.68 6.00 0.01
CA VAL A 209 1.29 4.77 -0.69
C VAL A 209 1.86 4.78 -2.09
N ASP A 210 2.21 3.60 -2.58
CA ASP A 210 2.73 3.44 -3.93
C ASP A 210 1.61 3.67 -4.95
N GLY A 211 0.43 3.10 -4.69
CA GLY A 211 -0.77 3.27 -5.50
C GLY A 211 -2.03 3.55 -4.67
N ALA A 212 -3.00 4.23 -5.27
CA ALA A 212 -4.31 4.45 -4.68
C ALA A 212 -5.42 4.51 -5.74
N MET A 213 -6.49 3.76 -5.56
CA MET A 213 -7.75 3.95 -6.29
C MET A 213 -8.71 4.77 -5.44
N ALA A 214 -9.29 5.82 -6.00
CA ALA A 214 -10.35 6.59 -5.35
C ALA A 214 -11.53 6.86 -6.30
N ILE A 215 -12.73 6.88 -5.73
CA ILE A 215 -13.95 7.27 -6.41
C ILE A 215 -14.09 8.79 -6.30
N ARG A 216 -14.21 9.47 -7.44
CA ARG A 216 -14.43 10.91 -7.52
C ARG A 216 -15.91 11.21 -7.50
N ILE A 217 -16.30 12.10 -6.59
CA ILE A 217 -17.64 12.64 -6.48
C ILE A 217 -17.52 14.16 -6.64
N ALA A 218 -17.84 14.64 -7.84
CA ALA A 218 -17.93 16.06 -8.13
C ALA A 218 -19.26 16.63 -7.60
N ASP A 219 -19.27 17.94 -7.35
CA ASP A 219 -20.50 18.71 -7.09
C ASP A 219 -21.36 18.22 -5.92
N LEU A 220 -20.74 17.52 -4.95
CA LEU A 220 -21.42 17.09 -3.72
C LEU A 220 -21.60 18.29 -2.79
N GLU A 221 -22.77 18.94 -2.89
CA GLU A 221 -23.09 20.17 -2.14
C GLU A 221 -22.77 20.06 -0.63
N PRO A 222 -23.16 19.00 0.11
CA PRO A 222 -22.86 18.91 1.54
C PRO A 222 -21.36 18.91 1.86
N TYR A 223 -20.54 18.44 0.92
CA TYR A 223 -19.08 18.48 1.04
C TYR A 223 -18.54 19.86 0.66
N LEU A 224 -19.06 20.49 -0.38
CA LEU A 224 -18.60 21.81 -0.83
C LEU A 224 -18.96 22.94 0.16
N SER A 225 -20.11 22.85 0.82
CA SER A 225 -20.59 23.88 1.75
C SER A 225 -20.08 23.73 3.19
N ASN A 226 -19.40 22.62 3.53
CA ASN A 226 -18.96 22.33 4.89
C ASN A 226 -17.45 22.05 4.99
N SER A 227 -16.67 23.06 5.39
CA SER A 227 -15.21 22.95 5.56
C SER A 227 -14.79 21.95 6.64
N GLY A 228 -15.59 21.78 7.70
CA GLY A 228 -15.35 20.79 8.74
C GLY A 228 -15.48 19.36 8.19
N LEU A 229 -16.49 19.12 7.36
CA LEU A 229 -16.64 17.85 6.63
C LEU A 229 -15.47 17.66 5.67
N GLN A 230 -15.09 18.67 4.88
CA GLN A 230 -13.93 18.59 3.98
C GLN A 230 -12.67 18.16 4.72
N GLN A 231 -12.39 18.76 5.87
CA GLN A 231 -11.23 18.42 6.68
C GLN A 231 -11.31 17.00 7.22
N ALA A 232 -12.48 16.58 7.73
CA ALA A 232 -12.71 15.26 8.31
C ALA A 232 -12.60 14.12 7.29
N VAL A 233 -12.97 14.37 6.03
CA VAL A 233 -12.97 13.36 4.96
C VAL A 233 -11.81 13.51 3.98
N SER A 234 -10.92 14.48 4.17
CA SER A 234 -9.73 14.67 3.34
C SER A 234 -8.66 13.64 3.69
N THR A 235 -8.58 12.56 2.91
CA THR A 235 -7.55 11.52 3.04
C THR A 235 -6.29 11.84 2.25
N ILE A 236 -6.40 12.33 1.02
CA ILE A 236 -5.24 12.62 0.16
C ILE A 236 -4.70 14.02 0.50
N VAL A 237 -3.43 14.11 0.89
CA VAL A 237 -2.78 15.39 1.21
C VAL A 237 -2.59 16.21 -0.06
N GLY A 238 -2.91 17.51 0.01
CA GLY A 238 -2.77 18.44 -1.12
C GLY A 238 -3.80 18.25 -2.24
N ALA A 239 -4.82 17.41 -2.05
CA ALA A 239 -5.89 17.25 -3.03
C ALA A 239 -6.81 18.50 -3.08
N SER A 240 -7.33 18.81 -4.26
CA SER A 240 -8.35 19.86 -4.43
C SER A 240 -9.60 19.54 -3.61
N THR A 241 -10.10 20.54 -2.88
CA THR A 241 -11.33 20.50 -2.07
C THR A 241 -12.61 20.67 -2.90
N GLN A 242 -12.51 20.85 -4.22
CA GLN A 242 -13.67 20.96 -5.11
C GLN A 242 -14.26 19.59 -5.49
N VAL A 243 -13.53 18.50 -5.22
CA VAL A 243 -13.95 17.14 -5.58
C VAL A 243 -13.67 16.22 -4.41
N LEU A 244 -14.72 15.57 -3.89
CA LEU A 244 -14.55 14.52 -2.90
C LEU A 244 -13.91 13.31 -3.57
N ARG A 245 -12.79 12.84 -3.01
CA ARG A 245 -12.11 11.62 -3.43
C ARG A 245 -12.27 10.57 -2.34
N VAL A 246 -13.19 9.64 -2.52
CA VAL A 246 -13.41 8.54 -1.58
C VAL A 246 -12.38 7.45 -1.87
N LEU A 247 -11.40 7.30 -0.98
CA LEU A 247 -10.34 6.31 -1.13
C LEU A 247 -10.95 4.90 -1.05
N HIS A 248 -10.71 4.11 -2.09
CA HIS A 248 -11.29 2.79 -2.26
C HIS A 248 -10.27 1.68 -2.07
N CYS A 249 -9.08 1.81 -2.65
CA CYS A 249 -8.04 0.78 -2.61
C CYS A 249 -6.63 1.37 -2.61
N PRO A 250 -5.97 1.56 -1.45
CA PRO A 250 -4.53 1.73 -1.38
C PRO A 250 -3.76 0.46 -1.80
N ALA A 251 -2.57 0.65 -2.36
CA ALA A 251 -1.65 -0.40 -2.79
C ALA A 251 -0.22 -0.11 -2.32
N GLU A 252 0.47 -1.13 -1.81
CA GLU A 252 1.87 -1.11 -1.38
C GLU A 252 2.66 -2.24 -2.06
N PHE A 253 3.74 -1.94 -2.76
CA PHE A 253 4.54 -2.90 -3.50
C PHE A 253 5.96 -3.05 -2.92
N LYS A 254 6.10 -2.87 -1.61
CA LYS A 254 7.37 -3.04 -0.91
C LYS A 254 7.56 -4.48 -0.46
N SER A 255 8.75 -5.01 -0.75
CA SER A 255 9.06 -6.45 -0.70
C SER A 255 9.27 -7.08 0.68
N VAL A 256 8.83 -6.45 1.78
CA VAL A 256 9.13 -6.94 3.16
C VAL A 256 8.02 -6.56 4.15
N LEU A 257 8.04 -7.17 5.36
CA LEU A 257 7.14 -7.00 6.53
C LEU A 257 6.54 -5.59 6.75
N SER A 258 7.22 -4.51 6.35
CA SER A 258 6.67 -3.16 6.41
C SER A 258 5.49 -2.93 5.46
N GLY A 259 5.43 -3.61 4.31
CA GLY A 259 4.40 -3.43 3.28
C GLY A 259 3.00 -3.75 3.80
N GLU A 260 2.85 -4.85 4.54
CA GLU A 260 1.56 -5.19 5.17
C GLU A 260 1.13 -4.11 6.19
N ASN A 261 2.05 -3.66 7.04
CA ASN A 261 1.75 -2.62 8.04
C ASN A 261 1.49 -1.25 7.40
N GLN A 262 2.21 -0.89 6.33
CA GLN A 262 1.94 0.31 5.54
C GLN A 262 0.58 0.25 4.85
N MET A 263 0.22 -0.90 4.26
CA MET A 263 -1.10 -1.11 3.69
C MET A 263 -2.18 -0.97 4.78
N LYS A 264 -1.93 -1.50 5.99
CA LYS A 264 -2.85 -1.36 7.14
C LYS A 264 -3.02 0.11 7.54
N MET A 265 -1.95 0.90 7.52
CA MET A 265 -2.00 2.34 7.78
C MET A 265 -2.82 3.09 6.72
N ALA A 266 -2.59 2.77 5.45
CA ALA A 266 -3.33 3.36 4.34
C ALA A 266 -4.83 2.98 4.38
N MET A 267 -5.14 1.72 4.66
CA MET A 267 -6.52 1.26 4.84
C MET A 267 -7.19 1.95 6.03
N ALA A 268 -6.47 2.20 7.12
CA ALA A 268 -7.01 2.96 8.25
C ALA A 268 -7.43 4.38 7.84
N SER A 269 -6.64 5.06 7.00
CA SER A 269 -7.02 6.36 6.43
C SER A 269 -8.35 6.29 5.67
N ALA A 270 -8.48 5.34 4.74
CA ALA A 270 -9.70 5.13 3.96
C ALA A 270 -10.91 4.76 4.84
N LEU A 271 -10.72 3.87 5.82
CA LEU A 271 -11.79 3.43 6.71
C LEU A 271 -12.30 4.58 7.59
N HIS A 272 -11.42 5.41 8.13
CA HIS A 272 -11.83 6.59 8.91
C HIS A 272 -12.54 7.63 8.04
N GLN A 273 -12.13 7.81 6.79
CA GLN A 273 -12.88 8.64 5.82
C GLN A 273 -14.30 8.13 5.62
N LYS A 274 -14.47 6.83 5.35
CA LYS A 274 -15.80 6.23 5.16
C LYS A 274 -16.65 6.35 6.42
N LYS A 275 -16.04 6.26 7.60
CA LYS A 275 -16.72 6.51 8.88
C LYS A 275 -17.18 7.96 9.02
N ALA A 276 -16.33 8.93 8.69
CA ALA A 276 -16.69 10.36 8.72
C ALA A 276 -17.82 10.69 7.73
N LEU A 277 -17.92 9.95 6.62
CA LEU A 277 -19.00 10.03 5.64
C LEU A 277 -20.25 9.21 6.02
N GLY A 278 -20.28 8.53 7.18
CA GLY A 278 -21.40 7.68 7.59
C GLY A 278 -21.52 6.34 6.84
N MET A 279 -20.54 5.97 6.02
CA MET A 279 -20.52 4.77 5.17
C MET A 279 -19.88 3.55 5.84
N LEU A 280 -20.27 3.25 7.09
CA LEU A 280 -19.64 2.18 7.90
C LEU A 280 -19.72 0.77 7.29
N GLY A 281 -20.75 0.52 6.47
CA GLY A 281 -20.97 -0.77 5.80
C GLY A 281 -20.20 -0.95 4.49
N GLN A 282 -19.54 0.08 3.98
CA GLN A 282 -18.78 -0.02 2.74
C GLN A 282 -17.37 -0.56 2.97
N PHE A 283 -16.91 -1.39 2.04
CA PHE A 283 -15.56 -1.93 2.07
C PHE A 283 -14.53 -0.94 1.51
N VAL A 284 -13.32 -1.04 2.06
CA VAL A 284 -12.06 -0.52 1.53
C VAL A 284 -11.23 -1.74 1.15
N PHE A 285 -10.63 -1.75 -0.02
CA PHE A 285 -9.67 -2.81 -0.38
C PHE A 285 -8.24 -2.36 -0.04
N GLY A 286 -7.34 -3.30 0.15
CA GLY A 286 -5.93 -3.02 0.36
C GLY A 286 -5.10 -4.06 -0.37
N ILE A 287 -4.17 -3.60 -1.18
CA ILE A 287 -3.27 -4.44 -1.96
C ILE A 287 -1.89 -4.33 -1.33
N PHE A 288 -1.23 -5.46 -1.07
CA PHE A 288 0.20 -5.42 -0.78
C PHE A 288 0.97 -6.57 -1.41
N GLN A 289 2.24 -6.34 -1.74
CA GLN A 289 3.12 -7.39 -2.24
C GLN A 289 3.62 -8.27 -1.09
N HIS A 290 3.37 -9.57 -1.19
CA HIS A 290 3.77 -10.61 -0.26
C HIS A 290 4.83 -11.51 -0.91
N ASP A 291 5.90 -11.83 -0.18
CA ASP A 291 6.95 -12.78 -0.62
C ASP A 291 7.51 -12.53 -2.04
N ARG A 292 7.64 -11.26 -2.43
CA ARG A 292 8.16 -10.75 -3.73
C ARG A 292 7.34 -11.12 -4.98
N ASP A 293 6.71 -12.27 -5.02
CA ASP A 293 6.06 -12.78 -6.23
C ASP A 293 4.54 -12.71 -6.13
N PHE A 294 4.00 -12.49 -4.94
CA PHE A 294 2.56 -12.53 -4.70
C PHE A 294 2.02 -11.14 -4.35
N VAL A 295 0.77 -10.93 -4.72
CA VAL A 295 0.01 -9.75 -4.33
C VAL A 295 -1.17 -10.25 -3.53
N GLN A 296 -1.29 -9.78 -2.30
CA GLN A 296 -2.41 -10.07 -1.43
C GLN A 296 -3.43 -8.94 -1.46
N VAL A 297 -4.71 -9.29 -1.61
CA VAL A 297 -5.85 -8.39 -1.58
C VAL A 297 -6.66 -8.63 -0.32
N ASN A 298 -6.90 -7.55 0.43
CA ASN A 298 -7.66 -7.55 1.67
C ASN A 298 -8.86 -6.62 1.56
N ALA A 299 -9.95 -6.93 2.24
CA ALA A 299 -11.09 -6.05 2.41
C ALA A 299 -11.19 -5.59 3.86
N GLY A 300 -11.38 -4.30 4.08
CA GLY A 300 -11.58 -3.68 5.38
C GLY A 300 -12.97 -3.09 5.49
N CYS A 301 -13.59 -3.19 6.66
CA CYS A 301 -14.83 -2.47 6.98
C CYS A 301 -14.95 -2.22 8.48
N TRP A 302 -15.91 -1.37 8.88
CA TRP A 302 -16.23 -1.21 10.29
C TRP A 302 -17.20 -2.29 10.76
N ILE A 303 -16.77 -3.05 11.75
CA ILE A 303 -17.60 -4.04 12.46
C ILE A 303 -17.80 -3.52 13.89
N SER A 304 -19.03 -3.09 14.17
CA SER A 304 -19.41 -2.45 15.43
C SER A 304 -18.60 -1.17 15.70
N LYS A 305 -17.50 -1.26 16.44
CA LYS A 305 -16.63 -0.12 16.79
C LYS A 305 -15.16 -0.33 16.40
N LYS A 306 -14.85 -1.38 15.64
CA LYS A 306 -13.49 -1.72 15.20
C LYS A 306 -13.42 -1.78 13.68
N ALA A 307 -12.29 -1.37 13.12
CA ALA A 307 -11.94 -1.56 11.73
C ALA A 307 -11.33 -2.96 11.59
N SER A 308 -12.03 -3.86 10.89
CA SER A 308 -11.61 -5.26 10.70
C SER A 308 -11.14 -5.48 9.27
N LEU A 309 -10.13 -6.35 9.11
CA LEU A 309 -9.55 -6.72 7.82
C LEU A 309 -9.85 -8.19 7.51
N LEU A 310 -10.19 -8.48 6.26
CA LEU A 310 -10.65 -9.76 5.75
C LEU A 310 -9.77 -10.16 4.55
N PHE A 311 -9.26 -11.39 4.54
CA PHE A 311 -8.44 -11.91 3.45
C PHE A 311 -9.31 -12.31 2.25
N ILE A 312 -8.94 -11.87 1.04
CA ILE A 312 -9.64 -12.19 -0.21
C ILE A 312 -8.84 -13.19 -1.06
N VAL A 313 -7.66 -12.78 -1.53
CA VAL A 313 -6.77 -13.56 -2.40
C VAL A 313 -5.32 -13.17 -2.14
#